data_AF-A0A345Z4V8-F1
#
_entry.id   AF-A0A345Z4V8-F1
#
_cell.length_a   1.000
_cell.length_b   1.000
_cell.length_c   1.000
_cell.angle_alpha   90.00
_cell.angle_beta   90.00
_cell.angle_gamma   90.00
#
_symmetry.space_group_name_H-M   'P 1'
#
loop_
_entity.id
_entity.type
_entity.pdbx_description
1 polymer ?
#
loop_
_entity_poly.entity_id
_entity_poly.type
_entity_poly.pdbx_seq_one_letter_code
_entity_poly.pdbx_strand_id
1 'polypeptide(L)'
;MTEIEKLLELNYEDCCNYFINKYGKVGGNYFNDEECTRKNTKVTRGKEGLYIHHIDEDKAILLSTPEYARENPFEFQKADRLVYCNLLEHLLLHIKIFEYPNKNKNIGEDVGIGGIYNFIAPELNDIYSGISYKQPWKQKVVEVVIPLKSDYFKCIEKLLSLGFDRPLLRSFYFNELSGIWNPEKNKEIFDELRKLGVKN
;
A
#
# COMPACT_ATOMS: atom_id res chain seq x y z
N MET A 1 -22.53 4.59 1.00
CA MET A 1 -21.33 4.64 0.17
C MET A 1 -20.19 5.25 0.98
N THR A 2 -19.18 4.46 1.34
CA THR A 2 -17.98 4.86 2.06
C THR A 2 -17.03 5.63 1.15
N GLU A 3 -15.97 6.21 1.72
CA GLU A 3 -14.92 6.87 0.94
C GLU A 3 -14.23 5.88 -0.01
N ILE A 4 -13.89 4.69 0.47
CA ILE A 4 -13.24 3.65 -0.34
C ILE A 4 -14.12 3.23 -1.51
N GLU A 5 -15.43 3.06 -1.33
CA GLU A 5 -16.33 2.74 -2.44
C GLU A 5 -16.27 3.77 -3.57
N LYS A 6 -16.27 5.06 -3.24
CA LYS A 6 -16.16 6.14 -4.24
C LYS A 6 -14.80 6.08 -4.95
N LEU A 7 -13.71 5.90 -4.20
CA LEU A 7 -12.37 5.85 -4.76
C LEU A 7 -12.16 4.60 -5.63
N LEU A 8 -12.84 3.49 -5.34
CA LEU A 8 -12.85 2.30 -6.18
C LEU A 8 -13.56 2.49 -7.53
N GLU A 9 -14.30 3.60 -7.73
CA GLU A 9 -14.88 3.97 -9.02
C GLU A 9 -13.97 4.91 -9.83
N LEU A 10 -13.00 5.56 -9.19
CA LEU A 10 -12.07 6.48 -9.84
C LEU A 10 -10.92 5.74 -10.55
N ASN A 11 -10.26 6.44 -11.45
CA ASN A 11 -8.97 6.00 -11.98
C ASN A 11 -7.83 6.34 -10.99
N TYR A 12 -6.63 5.81 -11.25
CA TYR A 12 -5.47 5.97 -10.40
C TYR A 12 -5.05 7.44 -10.19
N GLU A 13 -5.05 8.24 -11.26
CA GLU A 13 -4.66 9.66 -11.20
C GLU A 13 -5.64 10.47 -10.35
N ASP A 14 -6.94 10.23 -10.51
CA ASP A 14 -7.99 10.86 -9.71
C ASP A 14 -7.90 10.48 -8.23
N CYS A 15 -7.51 9.23 -7.92
CA CYS A 15 -7.23 8.83 -6.55
C CYS A 15 -6.03 9.60 -5.97
N CYS A 16 -4.94 9.72 -6.73
CA CYS A 16 -3.76 10.50 -6.32
C CYS A 16 -4.13 11.98 -6.08
N ASN A 17 -4.88 12.59 -7.00
CA ASN A 17 -5.36 13.97 -6.87
C ASN A 17 -6.27 14.15 -5.65
N TYR A 18 -7.16 13.19 -5.40
CA TYR A 18 -8.00 13.18 -4.21
C TYR A 18 -7.16 13.18 -2.92
N PHE A 19 -6.11 12.34 -2.85
CA PHE A 19 -5.23 12.29 -1.67
C PHE A 19 -4.36 13.53 -1.50
N ILE A 20 -3.91 14.16 -2.59
CA ILE A 20 -3.23 15.46 -2.53
C ILE A 20 -4.17 16.52 -1.94
N ASN A 21 -5.44 16.54 -2.31
CA ASN A 21 -6.42 17.46 -1.76
C ASN A 21 -6.75 17.16 -0.29
N LYS A 22 -6.86 15.87 0.07
CA LYS A 22 -7.20 15.42 1.42
C LYS A 22 -6.08 15.67 2.44
N TYR A 23 -4.84 15.34 2.07
CA TYR A 23 -3.70 15.36 3.01
C TYR A 23 -2.72 16.49 2.74
N GLY A 24 -2.80 17.18 1.61
CA GLY A 24 -1.81 18.15 1.16
C GLY A 24 -0.64 17.51 0.41
N LYS A 25 0.15 18.35 -0.26
CA LYS A 25 1.34 17.94 -1.01
C LYS A 25 2.45 17.46 -0.08
N VAL A 26 3.28 16.54 -0.56
CA VAL A 26 4.50 16.15 0.15
C VAL A 26 5.50 17.31 0.13
N GLY A 27 6.09 17.63 1.27
CA GLY A 27 6.90 18.84 1.45
C GLY A 27 8.32 18.78 0.86
N GLY A 28 8.71 17.67 0.23
CA GLY A 28 10.05 17.46 -0.31
C GLY A 28 10.19 16.10 -0.98
N ASN A 29 11.32 15.89 -1.64
CA ASN A 29 11.62 14.64 -2.35
C ASN A 29 11.74 13.47 -1.37
N TYR A 30 11.47 12.25 -1.85
CA TYR A 30 11.54 11.03 -1.05
C TYR A 30 12.98 10.70 -0.64
N PHE A 31 13.93 10.82 -1.57
CA PHE A 31 15.37 10.80 -1.29
C PHE A 31 15.97 12.22 -1.36
N ASN A 32 16.98 12.48 -0.54
CA ASN A 32 17.66 13.77 -0.48
C ASN A 32 18.72 13.97 -1.60
N ASP A 33 19.06 12.91 -2.33
CA ASP A 33 20.10 12.90 -3.36
C ASP A 33 19.69 11.99 -4.52
N GLU A 34 20.21 12.29 -5.72
CA GLU A 34 19.88 11.59 -6.97
C GLU A 34 20.33 10.12 -6.95
N GLU A 35 21.39 9.82 -6.20
CA GLU A 35 21.88 8.47 -5.96
C GLU A 35 20.98 7.64 -5.01
N CYS A 36 19.87 8.23 -4.55
CA CYS A 36 18.88 7.61 -3.67
C CYS A 36 19.50 6.96 -2.41
N THR A 37 20.57 7.55 -1.87
CA THR A 37 21.31 6.98 -0.72
C THR A 37 20.71 7.37 0.62
N ARG A 38 20.05 8.53 0.71
CA ARG A 38 19.50 9.05 1.97
C ARG A 38 18.02 9.39 1.86
N LYS A 39 17.17 8.59 2.52
CA LYS A 39 15.74 8.88 2.65
C LYS A 39 15.51 10.20 3.40
N ASN A 40 14.54 10.98 2.94
CA ASN A 40 14.14 12.22 3.57
C ASN A 40 13.16 11.95 4.71
N THR A 41 13.66 11.83 5.93
CA THR A 41 12.82 11.55 7.11
C THR A 41 11.93 12.74 7.49
N LYS A 42 12.25 13.96 7.02
CA LYS A 42 11.49 15.19 7.35
C LYS A 42 10.12 15.25 6.70
N VAL A 43 9.91 14.52 5.60
CA VAL A 43 8.60 14.46 4.92
C VAL A 43 7.72 13.33 5.43
N THR A 44 8.18 12.52 6.40
CA THR A 44 7.38 11.42 6.92
C THR A 44 6.26 11.92 7.83
N ARG A 45 5.06 11.33 7.69
CA ARG A 45 3.87 11.63 8.50
C ARG A 45 3.36 10.40 9.25
N GLY A 46 4.29 9.54 9.69
CA GLY A 46 3.95 8.33 10.44
C GLY A 46 3.25 8.61 11.78
N LYS A 47 3.45 9.79 12.38
CA LYS A 47 2.72 10.24 13.58
C LYS A 47 1.22 10.46 13.34
N GLU A 48 0.80 10.49 12.09
CA GLU A 48 -0.60 10.59 11.66
C GLU A 48 -1.11 9.26 11.09
N GLY A 49 -0.28 8.21 11.07
CA GLY A 49 -0.63 6.92 10.47
C GLY A 49 -0.56 6.91 8.95
N LEU A 50 0.13 7.89 8.35
CA LEU A 50 0.25 8.06 6.91
C LEU A 50 1.57 7.51 6.37
N TYR A 51 1.48 6.96 5.17
CA TYR A 51 2.57 6.54 4.30
C TYR A 51 2.75 7.54 3.18
N ILE A 52 3.91 7.47 2.53
CA ILE A 52 4.14 8.10 1.23
C ILE A 52 4.03 7.00 0.17
N HIS A 53 3.24 7.25 -0.86
CA HIS A 53 3.19 6.46 -2.08
C HIS A 53 3.82 7.25 -3.23
N HIS A 54 4.58 6.59 -4.08
CA HIS A 54 5.14 7.17 -5.30
C HIS A 54 4.09 7.08 -6.40
N ILE A 55 3.73 8.20 -7.02
CA ILE A 55 2.76 8.22 -8.12
C ILE A 55 3.27 7.40 -9.32
N ASP A 56 4.59 7.31 -9.47
CA ASP A 56 5.22 6.56 -10.56
C ASP A 56 5.39 5.06 -10.24
N GLU A 57 4.83 4.55 -9.14
CA GLU A 57 4.73 3.09 -8.91
C GLU A 57 3.78 2.39 -9.90
N ASP A 58 3.05 3.18 -10.72
CA ASP A 58 2.32 2.70 -11.89
C ASP A 58 3.25 2.38 -13.08
N LYS A 59 4.51 2.86 -13.07
CA LYS A 59 5.52 2.65 -14.10
C LYS A 59 6.67 1.75 -13.64
N ALA A 60 7.07 1.85 -12.38
CA ALA A 60 8.23 1.14 -11.85
C ALA A 60 7.97 0.57 -10.44
N ILE A 61 8.52 -0.59 -10.11
CA ILE A 61 8.30 -1.22 -8.81
C ILE A 61 9.28 -0.73 -7.74
N LEU A 62 8.87 -0.82 -6.48
CA LEU A 62 9.74 -0.68 -5.30
C LEU A 62 10.51 0.65 -5.25
N LEU A 63 9.90 1.76 -5.68
CA LEU A 63 10.54 3.09 -5.74
C LEU A 63 10.95 3.64 -4.36
N SER A 64 10.48 3.03 -3.28
CA SER A 64 10.94 3.31 -1.90
C SER A 64 12.24 2.58 -1.51
N THR A 65 12.71 1.64 -2.32
CA THR A 65 13.91 0.83 -2.10
C THR A 65 15.08 1.44 -2.89
N PRO A 66 16.21 1.80 -2.25
CA PRO A 66 17.32 2.50 -2.91
C PRO A 66 17.82 1.85 -4.21
N GLU A 67 17.88 0.52 -4.24
CA GLU A 67 18.37 -0.25 -5.39
C GLU A 67 17.51 -0.01 -6.63
N TYR A 68 16.19 -0.15 -6.49
CA TYR A 68 15.22 0.05 -7.57
C TYR A 68 15.04 1.53 -7.92
N ALA A 69 15.09 2.41 -6.91
CA ALA A 69 14.98 3.85 -7.11
C ALA A 69 16.10 4.39 -8.02
N ARG A 70 17.34 3.91 -7.86
CA ARG A 70 18.49 4.30 -8.70
C ARG A 70 18.38 3.86 -10.16
N GLU A 71 17.63 2.80 -10.44
CA GLU A 71 17.43 2.29 -11.80
C GLU A 71 16.37 3.08 -12.58
N ASN A 72 15.71 4.04 -11.91
CA ASN A 72 14.62 4.83 -12.47
C ASN A 72 14.94 6.33 -12.44
N PRO A 73 14.26 7.16 -13.25
CA PRO A 73 14.47 8.61 -13.22
C PRO A 73 14.26 9.19 -11.84
N PHE A 74 15.21 10.02 -11.37
CA PHE A 74 15.08 10.70 -10.08
C PHE A 74 13.83 11.60 -9.99
N GLU A 75 13.25 11.99 -11.13
CA GLU A 75 11.96 12.69 -11.18
C GLU A 75 10.85 11.92 -10.44
N PHE A 76 10.87 10.58 -10.44
CA PHE A 76 9.88 9.77 -9.71
C PHE A 76 9.97 9.93 -8.19
N GLN A 77 11.08 10.50 -7.69
CA GLN A 77 11.34 10.74 -6.27
C GLN A 77 10.99 12.18 -5.85
N LYS A 78 10.56 13.05 -6.78
CA LYS A 78 10.27 14.46 -6.52
C LYS A 78 8.98 14.63 -5.72
N ALA A 79 8.93 15.69 -4.92
CA ALA A 79 7.82 15.98 -4.01
C ALA A 79 6.42 15.98 -4.67
N ASP A 80 6.32 16.46 -5.91
CA ASP A 80 5.09 16.52 -6.71
C ASP A 80 4.73 15.20 -7.40
N ARG A 81 5.61 14.19 -7.29
CA ARG A 81 5.41 12.81 -7.72
C ARG A 81 5.09 11.87 -6.54
N LEU A 82 4.76 12.43 -5.37
CA LEU A 82 4.46 11.70 -4.15
C LEU A 82 3.09 12.10 -3.59
N VAL A 83 2.41 11.15 -2.96
CA VAL A 83 1.15 11.38 -2.23
C VAL A 83 1.19 10.76 -0.84
N TYR A 84 0.49 11.38 0.11
CA TYR A 84 0.23 10.76 1.41
C TYR A 84 -1.02 9.90 1.33
N CYS A 85 -1.01 8.75 1.99
CA CYS A 85 -2.18 7.88 2.14
C CYS A 85 -2.06 7.04 3.42
N ASN A 86 -3.18 6.62 4.01
CA ASN A 86 -3.15 5.57 5.04
C ASN A 86 -2.92 4.19 4.41
N LEU A 87 -2.74 3.14 5.22
CA LEU A 87 -2.40 1.80 4.71
C LEU A 87 -3.49 1.18 3.83
N LEU A 88 -4.78 1.42 4.11
CA LEU A 88 -5.88 0.91 3.29
C LEU A 88 -6.00 1.69 1.97
N GLU A 89 -5.83 3.01 2.02
CA GLU A 89 -5.76 3.85 0.83
C GLU A 89 -4.56 3.47 -0.06
N HIS A 90 -3.44 3.08 0.56
CA HIS A 90 -2.29 2.57 -0.16
C HIS A 90 -2.63 1.27 -0.90
N LEU A 91 -3.36 0.34 -0.26
CA LEU A 91 -3.88 -0.86 -0.94
C LEU A 91 -4.70 -0.47 -2.16
N LEU A 92 -5.62 0.50 -2.00
CA LEU A 92 -6.47 0.98 -3.09
C LEU A 92 -5.65 1.51 -4.27
N LEU A 93 -4.59 2.29 -4.03
CA LEU A 93 -3.71 2.78 -5.09
C LEU A 93 -3.06 1.63 -5.87
N HIS A 94 -2.57 0.59 -5.18
CA HIS A 94 -2.02 -0.59 -5.86
C HIS A 94 -3.09 -1.42 -6.59
N ILE A 95 -4.33 -1.48 -6.09
CA ILE A 95 -5.47 -2.08 -6.81
C ILE A 95 -5.71 -1.32 -8.12
N LYS A 96 -5.63 0.01 -8.12
CA LYS A 96 -5.83 0.83 -9.31
C LYS A 96 -4.71 0.69 -10.33
N ILE A 97 -3.47 0.57 -9.87
CA ILE A 97 -2.34 0.22 -10.74
C ILE A 97 -2.55 -1.16 -11.37
N PHE A 98 -3.01 -2.15 -10.60
CA PHE A 98 -3.30 -3.50 -11.11
C PHE A 98 -4.47 -3.51 -12.11
N GLU A 99 -5.53 -2.73 -11.84
CA GLU A 99 -6.70 -2.62 -12.70
C GLU A 99 -6.35 -2.01 -14.06
N TYR A 100 -5.50 -0.99 -14.08
CA TYR A 100 -5.09 -0.27 -15.28
C TYR A 100 -3.58 0.02 -15.27
N PRO A 101 -2.72 -0.99 -15.54
CA PRO A 101 -1.27 -0.79 -15.51
C PRO A 101 -0.83 0.23 -16.55
N ASN A 102 0.14 1.08 -16.20
CA ASN A 102 0.61 2.10 -17.12
C ASN A 102 1.23 1.46 -18.37
N LYS A 103 0.89 1.98 -19.55
CA LYS A 103 1.42 1.50 -20.84
C LYS A 103 2.94 1.67 -20.95
N ASN A 104 3.50 2.63 -20.22
CA ASN A 104 4.90 2.96 -20.20
C ASN A 104 5.64 2.34 -19.00
N LYS A 105 5.07 1.32 -18.36
CA LYS A 105 5.75 0.60 -17.28
C LYS A 105 7.04 -0.07 -17.78
N ASN A 106 8.00 -0.23 -16.88
CA ASN A 106 9.24 -0.92 -17.15
C ASN A 106 8.99 -2.35 -17.69
N ILE A 107 9.80 -2.76 -18.66
CA ILE A 107 9.67 -4.07 -19.30
C ILE A 107 9.98 -5.15 -18.26
N GLY A 108 9.07 -6.12 -18.13
CA GLY A 108 9.24 -7.25 -17.20
C GLY A 108 8.81 -6.94 -15.76
N GLU A 109 8.31 -5.75 -15.47
CA GLU A 109 7.84 -5.40 -14.13
C GLU A 109 6.30 -5.51 -14.00
N ASP A 110 5.84 -6.22 -12.99
CA ASP A 110 4.43 -6.35 -12.64
C ASP A 110 4.04 -5.32 -11.57
N VAL A 111 3.80 -4.09 -12.02
CA VAL A 111 3.38 -2.94 -11.19
C VAL A 111 2.09 -3.22 -10.42
N GLY A 112 1.98 -2.66 -9.20
CA GLY A 112 0.84 -2.84 -8.30
C GLY A 112 0.78 -4.19 -7.58
N ILE A 113 1.04 -5.30 -8.29
CA ILE A 113 0.88 -6.67 -7.78
C ILE A 113 1.73 -6.89 -6.53
N GLY A 114 3.04 -6.61 -6.61
CA GLY A 114 3.97 -6.80 -5.50
C GLY A 114 3.57 -6.04 -4.23
N GLY A 115 3.09 -4.80 -4.39
CA GLY A 115 2.59 -3.97 -3.28
C GLY A 115 1.42 -4.62 -2.55
N ILE A 116 0.47 -5.18 -3.29
CA ILE A 116 -0.72 -5.86 -2.75
C ILE A 116 -0.31 -7.11 -1.95
N TYR A 117 0.32 -8.10 -2.60
CA TYR A 117 0.42 -9.46 -2.03
C TYR A 117 1.64 -9.69 -1.14
N ASN A 118 2.72 -8.91 -1.27
CA ASN A 118 3.90 -9.05 -0.41
C ASN A 118 3.86 -8.15 0.83
N PHE A 119 3.20 -6.99 0.72
CA PHE A 119 3.30 -5.94 1.74
C PHE A 119 1.96 -5.59 2.37
N ILE A 120 1.04 -5.02 1.60
CA ILE A 120 -0.09 -4.28 2.18
C ILE A 120 -1.21 -5.20 2.67
N ALA A 121 -1.70 -6.12 1.84
CA ALA A 121 -2.78 -7.03 2.25
C ALA A 121 -2.34 -7.96 3.40
N PRO A 122 -1.12 -8.55 3.39
CA PRO A 122 -0.66 -9.34 4.52
C PRO A 122 -0.54 -8.53 5.83
N GLU A 123 -0.11 -7.27 5.74
CA GLU A 123 -0.05 -6.41 6.91
C GLU A 123 -1.44 -6.05 7.45
N LEU A 124 -2.40 -5.76 6.57
CA LEU A 124 -3.79 -5.54 6.97
C LEU A 124 -4.40 -6.80 7.60
N ASN A 125 -4.08 -7.99 7.10
CA ASN A 125 -4.51 -9.26 7.72
C ASN A 125 -4.02 -9.37 9.17
N ASP A 126 -2.73 -9.10 9.42
CA ASP A 126 -2.17 -9.13 10.77
C ASP A 126 -2.83 -8.08 11.68
N ILE A 127 -3.06 -6.86 11.16
CA ILE A 127 -3.72 -5.76 11.88
C ILE A 127 -5.14 -6.14 12.31
N TYR A 128 -5.96 -6.62 11.39
CA TYR A 128 -7.33 -7.02 11.69
C TYR A 128 -7.43 -8.33 12.50
N SER A 129 -6.31 -9.03 12.66
CA SER A 129 -6.16 -10.19 13.54
C SER A 129 -5.58 -9.83 14.92
N GLY A 130 -5.33 -8.53 15.17
CA GLY A 130 -4.98 -8.01 16.50
C GLY A 130 -3.48 -7.94 16.80
N ILE A 131 -2.62 -7.83 15.78
CA ILE A 131 -1.19 -7.54 16.02
C ILE A 131 -1.01 -6.24 16.80
N SER A 132 -0.08 -6.27 17.75
CA SER A 132 0.31 -5.11 18.53
C SER A 132 1.75 -4.73 18.23
N TYR A 133 1.93 -3.54 17.68
CA TYR A 133 3.25 -2.99 17.38
C TYR A 133 3.78 -2.18 18.55
N LYS A 134 5.12 -2.19 18.73
CA LYS A 134 5.79 -1.37 19.75
C LYS A 134 6.09 0.05 19.26
N GLN A 135 6.20 0.25 17.94
CA GLN A 135 6.57 1.52 17.35
C GLN A 135 5.36 2.48 17.36
N PRO A 136 5.47 3.70 17.94
CA PRO A 136 4.33 4.62 18.06
C PRO A 136 3.69 5.00 16.72
N TRP A 137 4.50 5.23 15.68
CA TRP A 137 3.97 5.54 14.35
C TRP A 137 3.15 4.37 13.78
N LYS A 138 3.51 3.14 14.13
CA LYS A 138 2.82 1.94 13.66
C LYS A 138 1.54 1.67 14.42
N GLN A 139 1.54 1.94 15.73
CA GLN A 139 0.31 1.99 16.52
C GLN A 139 -0.68 3.01 15.91
N LYS A 140 -0.18 4.15 15.44
CA LYS A 140 -1.01 5.13 14.76
C LYS A 140 -1.59 4.63 13.43
N VAL A 141 -0.80 3.90 12.64
CA VAL A 141 -1.31 3.22 11.43
C VAL A 141 -2.47 2.29 11.79
N VAL A 142 -2.30 1.46 12.83
CA VAL A 142 -3.34 0.54 13.31
C VAL A 142 -4.61 1.28 13.74
N GLU A 143 -4.48 2.35 14.54
CA GLU A 143 -5.61 3.19 14.96
C GLU A 143 -6.40 3.74 13.77
N VAL A 144 -5.71 4.14 12.69
CA VAL A 144 -6.34 4.71 11.49
C VAL A 144 -7.10 3.66 10.69
N VAL A 145 -6.59 2.43 10.57
CA VAL A 145 -7.20 1.40 9.72
C VAL A 145 -8.15 0.45 10.42
N ILE A 146 -8.06 0.26 11.74
CA ILE A 146 -9.01 -0.58 12.51
C ILE A 146 -10.48 -0.34 12.15
N PRO A 147 -10.99 0.91 12.10
CA PRO A 147 -12.40 1.14 11.79
C PRO A 147 -12.78 0.82 10.33
N LEU A 148 -11.81 0.55 9.46
CA LEU A 148 -11.97 0.38 8.02
C LEU A 148 -12.01 -1.09 7.57
N LYS A 149 -12.18 -2.06 8.50
CA LYS A 149 -12.21 -3.50 8.17
C LYS A 149 -13.24 -3.85 7.09
N SER A 150 -14.42 -3.24 7.13
CA SER A 150 -15.44 -3.48 6.10
C SER A 150 -15.01 -2.97 4.71
N ASP A 151 -14.31 -1.84 4.65
CA ASP A 151 -13.79 -1.29 3.40
C ASP A 151 -12.58 -2.08 2.88
N TYR A 152 -11.79 -2.70 3.76
CA TYR A 152 -10.79 -3.68 3.36
C TYR A 152 -11.41 -4.85 2.59
N PHE A 153 -12.52 -5.40 3.07
CA PHE A 153 -13.20 -6.48 2.35
C PHE A 153 -13.70 -6.05 0.96
N LYS A 154 -14.16 -4.80 0.80
CA LYS A 154 -14.52 -4.26 -0.52
C LYS A 154 -13.33 -4.14 -1.47
N CYS A 155 -12.16 -3.75 -0.95
CA CYS A 155 -10.91 -3.78 -1.71
C CYS A 155 -10.57 -5.20 -2.18
N ILE A 156 -10.75 -6.21 -1.31
CA ILE A 156 -10.53 -7.62 -1.68
C ILE A 156 -11.55 -8.10 -2.71
N GLU A 157 -12.84 -7.79 -2.54
CA GLU A 157 -13.88 -8.12 -3.54
C GLU A 157 -13.57 -7.50 -4.91
N LYS A 158 -13.11 -6.24 -4.93
CA LYS A 158 -12.64 -5.60 -6.16
C LYS A 158 -11.49 -6.39 -6.79
N LEU A 159 -10.46 -6.75 -6.02
CA LEU A 159 -9.34 -7.55 -6.53
C LEU A 159 -9.80 -8.89 -7.13
N LEU A 160 -10.70 -9.59 -6.44
CA LEU A 160 -11.27 -10.85 -6.94
C LEU A 160 -12.05 -10.65 -8.24
N SER A 161 -12.82 -9.56 -8.35
CA SER A 161 -13.56 -9.22 -9.57
C SER A 161 -12.65 -8.92 -10.77
N LEU A 162 -11.42 -8.46 -10.50
CA LEU A 162 -10.37 -8.21 -11.51
C LEU A 162 -9.55 -9.46 -11.86
N GLY A 163 -9.85 -10.60 -11.25
CA GLY A 163 -9.13 -11.85 -11.51
C GLY A 163 -7.75 -11.92 -10.87
N PHE A 164 -7.53 -11.21 -9.75
CA PHE A 164 -6.27 -11.29 -9.02
C PHE A 164 -6.00 -12.72 -8.52
N ASP A 165 -4.85 -13.29 -8.90
CA ASP A 165 -4.54 -14.72 -8.74
C ASP A 165 -3.45 -15.02 -7.70
N ARG A 166 -2.89 -13.99 -7.06
CA ARG A 166 -1.82 -14.15 -6.05
C ARG A 166 -2.42 -14.47 -4.67
N PRO A 167 -1.69 -15.22 -3.83
CA PRO A 167 -2.19 -15.63 -2.52
C PRO A 167 -2.35 -14.43 -1.57
N LEU A 168 -3.60 -14.18 -1.14
CA LEU A 168 -3.96 -13.12 -0.19
C LEU A 168 -4.11 -13.63 1.26
N LEU A 169 -4.19 -14.94 1.47
CA LEU A 169 -4.25 -15.57 2.80
C LEU A 169 -2.85 -15.70 3.41
N ARG A 170 -2.22 -14.55 3.66
CA ARG A 170 -0.83 -14.47 4.13
C ARG A 170 -0.67 -13.48 5.27
N SER A 171 0.37 -13.70 6.05
CA SER A 171 0.85 -12.77 7.07
C SER A 171 2.00 -11.94 6.52
N PHE A 172 2.26 -10.79 7.13
CA PHE A 172 3.33 -9.92 6.67
C PHE A 172 4.69 -10.50 7.05
N TYR A 173 5.50 -10.79 6.02
CA TYR A 173 6.76 -11.51 6.18
C TYR A 173 7.70 -10.93 7.24
N PHE A 174 7.78 -9.60 7.38
CA PHE A 174 8.64 -8.98 8.39
C PHE A 174 8.10 -9.14 9.83
N ASN A 175 6.79 -9.26 10.01
CA ASN A 175 6.19 -9.56 11.31
C ASN A 175 6.50 -11.00 11.72
N GLU A 176 6.48 -11.94 10.76
CA GLU A 176 6.88 -13.33 10.98
C GLU A 176 8.38 -13.42 11.31
N LEU A 177 9.24 -12.80 10.48
CA LEU A 177 10.69 -12.81 10.68
C LEU A 177 11.13 -12.21 12.02
N SER A 178 10.44 -11.17 12.49
CA SER A 178 10.75 -10.54 13.78
C SER A 178 10.18 -11.31 14.97
N GLY A 179 9.44 -12.40 14.73
CA GLY A 179 8.84 -13.24 15.78
C GLY A 179 7.72 -12.56 16.56
N ILE A 180 7.23 -11.39 16.11
CA ILE A 180 6.15 -10.66 16.79
C ILE A 180 4.77 -11.21 16.40
N TRP A 181 4.67 -11.92 15.27
CA TRP A 181 3.44 -12.46 14.76
C TRP A 181 3.58 -13.88 14.22
N ASN A 182 2.45 -14.56 14.06
CA ASN A 182 2.35 -15.93 13.57
C ASN A 182 1.11 -16.01 12.64
N PRO A 183 1.23 -16.53 11.41
CA PRO A 183 0.11 -16.66 10.47
C PRO A 183 -1.11 -17.40 11.02
N GLU A 184 -0.93 -18.33 11.97
CA GLU A 184 -2.04 -19.05 12.62
C GLU A 184 -3.00 -18.11 13.35
N LYS A 185 -2.52 -16.94 13.80
CA LYS A 185 -3.36 -15.92 14.43
C LYS A 185 -4.31 -15.24 13.45
N ASN A 186 -4.05 -15.35 12.14
CA ASN A 186 -4.91 -14.79 11.10
C ASN A 186 -6.04 -15.74 10.68
N LYS A 187 -6.22 -16.87 11.37
CA LYS A 187 -7.22 -17.87 11.00
C LYS A 187 -8.62 -17.27 10.81
N GLU A 188 -9.07 -16.43 11.73
CA GLU A 188 -10.41 -15.84 11.67
C GLU A 188 -10.59 -14.95 10.43
N ILE A 189 -9.64 -14.05 10.16
CA ILE A 189 -9.73 -13.20 8.96
C ILE A 189 -9.57 -14.02 7.68
N PHE A 190 -8.74 -15.07 7.68
CA PHE A 190 -8.64 -15.96 6.53
C PHE A 190 -9.94 -16.69 6.26
N ASP A 191 -10.69 -17.10 7.29
CA ASP A 191 -12.01 -17.69 7.12
C ASP A 191 -13.03 -16.67 6.59
N GLU A 192 -12.95 -15.40 6.97
CA GLU A 192 -13.74 -14.32 6.37
C GLU A 192 -13.39 -14.10 4.90
N LEU A 193 -12.10 -14.02 4.56
CA LEU A 193 -11.63 -13.84 3.18
C LEU A 193 -11.99 -15.02 2.27
N ARG A 194 -11.96 -16.26 2.79
CA ARG A 194 -12.42 -17.44 2.05
C ARG A 194 -13.91 -17.35 1.71
N LYS A 195 -14.75 -16.80 2.60
CA LYS A 195 -16.17 -16.59 2.32
C LYS A 195 -16.39 -15.59 1.18
N LEU A 196 -15.45 -14.66 0.95
CA LEU A 196 -15.46 -13.75 -0.19
C LEU A 196 -14.98 -14.40 -1.50
N GLY A 197 -14.39 -15.60 -1.43
CA GLY A 197 -13.87 -16.33 -2.59
C GLY A 197 -12.35 -16.29 -2.76
N VAL A 198 -11.60 -15.77 -1.78
CA VAL A 198 -10.13 -15.86 -1.77
C VAL A 198 -9.71 -17.32 -1.66
N LYS A 199 -8.85 -17.76 -2.58
CA LYS A 199 -8.28 -19.13 -2.61
C LYS A 199 -6.91 -19.16 -1.94
N ASN A 200 -6.48 -20.36 -1.53
CA ASN A 200 -5.12 -20.62 -1.04
C ASN A 200 -4.09 -20.47 -2.17
#